data_AF-A0A395JVE9-F1
#
_entry.id   AF-A0A395JVE9-F1
#
_cell.length_a   1.000
_cell.length_b   1.000
_cell.length_c   1.000
_cell.angle_alpha   90.00
_cell.angle_beta   90.00
_cell.angle_gamma   90.00
#
_symmetry.space_group_name_H-M   'P 1'
#
loop_
_entity.id
_entity.type
_entity.pdbx_description
1 polymer ?
#
loop_
_entity_poly.entity_id
_entity_poly.type
_entity_poly.pdbx_seq_one_letter_code
_entity_poly.pdbx_strand_id
1 'polypeptide(L)'
;MLATIKATFYTLKITQKKFPDIHDKNNKANAFRHALWNVLIAKQCAKFSTDYRVVLNWTKKITDWHEDFSVNEEMARLMDLHNNVFGRNKFLPWKEETVNSIVELLIKELSNAILVTKKSEIKKLVHKLIYLEK
;
A
#
# COMPACT_ATOMS: atom_id res chain seq x y z
N MET A 1 3.58 11.68 13.43
CA MET A 1 3.72 10.35 14.08
C MET A 1 2.38 9.73 14.47
N LEU A 2 1.54 10.38 15.30
CA LEU A 2 0.21 9.86 15.70
C LEU A 2 -0.71 9.50 14.50
N ALA A 3 -0.71 10.34 13.46
CA ALA A 3 -1.45 10.10 12.21
C ALA A 3 -1.03 8.77 11.54
N THR A 4 0.27 8.51 11.43
CA THR A 4 0.83 7.30 10.83
C THR A 4 0.51 6.06 11.68
N ILE A 5 0.63 6.15 13.01
CA ILE A 5 0.30 5.03 13.91
C ILE A 5 -1.18 4.66 13.78
N LYS A 6 -2.07 5.66 13.79
CA LYS A 6 -3.52 5.46 13.61
C LYS A 6 -3.84 4.84 12.25
N ALA A 7 -3.22 5.33 11.17
CA ALA A 7 -3.38 4.76 9.83
C ALA A 7 -2.89 3.31 9.76
N THR A 8 -1.76 3.00 10.38
CA THR A 8 -1.19 1.65 10.42
C THR A 8 -2.12 0.69 11.16
N PHE A 9 -2.61 1.08 12.34
CA PHE A 9 -3.59 0.28 13.08
C PHE A 9 -4.86 -0.02 12.28
N TYR A 10 -5.43 0.99 11.61
CA TYR A 10 -6.62 0.76 10.77
C TYR A 10 -6.33 -0.13 9.56
N THR A 11 -5.16 0.04 8.93
CA THR A 11 -4.75 -0.81 7.80
C THR A 11 -4.71 -2.27 8.22
N LEU A 12 -4.05 -2.57 9.35
CA LEU A 12 -3.96 -3.93 9.88
C LEU A 12 -5.35 -4.49 10.22
N LYS A 13 -6.19 -3.71 10.92
CA LYS A 13 -7.56 -4.12 11.27
C LYS A 13 -8.42 -4.44 10.04
N ILE A 14 -8.35 -3.60 9.01
CA ILE A 14 -9.11 -3.80 7.76
C ILE A 14 -8.58 -5.00 7.00
N THR A 15 -7.26 -5.12 6.87
CA THR A 15 -6.61 -6.22 6.15
C THR A 15 -6.96 -7.55 6.81
N GLN A 16 -6.84 -7.66 8.13
CA GLN A 16 -7.19 -8.87 8.88
C GLN A 16 -8.65 -9.27 8.68
N LYS A 17 -9.56 -8.29 8.67
CA LYS A 17 -10.99 -8.54 8.46
C LYS A 17 -11.29 -9.05 7.04
N LYS A 18 -10.54 -8.57 6.03
CA LYS A 18 -10.78 -8.93 4.62
C LYS A 18 -10.08 -10.20 4.20
N PHE A 19 -8.93 -10.48 4.79
CA PHE A 19 -8.10 -11.61 4.47
C PHE A 19 -7.63 -12.24 5.78
N PRO A 20 -8.45 -13.11 6.40
CA PRO A 20 -7.99 -13.87 7.56
C PRO A 20 -6.87 -14.84 7.14
N ASP A 21 -5.92 -15.11 8.03
CA ASP A 21 -4.95 -16.22 7.93
C ASP A 21 -3.93 -16.17 6.76
N ILE A 22 -3.56 -14.97 6.33
CA ILE A 22 -2.60 -14.72 5.24
C ILE A 22 -1.21 -14.24 5.69
N HIS A 23 -0.95 -14.28 7.01
CA HIS A 23 0.25 -13.68 7.57
C HIS A 23 1.51 -14.15 6.83
N ASP A 24 2.41 -13.20 6.57
CA ASP A 24 3.75 -13.41 6.00
C ASP A 24 3.81 -13.98 4.57
N LYS A 25 2.74 -13.81 3.80
CA LYS A 25 2.68 -14.19 2.38
C LYS A 25 2.92 -13.03 1.44
N ASN A 26 3.58 -13.29 0.31
CA ASN A 26 3.78 -12.33 -0.78
C ASN A 26 2.61 -12.37 -1.80
N ASN A 27 1.39 -12.51 -1.29
CA ASN A 27 0.19 -12.73 -2.10
C ASN A 27 -0.61 -11.43 -2.33
N LYS A 28 -1.78 -11.57 -2.99
CA LYS A 28 -2.70 -10.47 -3.26
C LYS A 28 -3.07 -9.66 -2.02
N ALA A 29 -3.18 -10.30 -0.87
CA ALA A 29 -3.59 -9.60 0.32
C ALA A 29 -2.45 -8.77 0.94
N ASN A 30 -1.19 -9.20 0.77
CA ASN A 30 -0.06 -8.32 1.07
C ASN A 30 -0.02 -7.12 0.13
N ALA A 31 -0.24 -7.33 -1.17
CA ALA A 31 -0.35 -6.22 -2.14
C ALA A 31 -1.43 -5.20 -1.73
N PHE A 32 -2.60 -5.69 -1.32
CA PHE A 32 -3.69 -4.86 -0.78
C PHE A 32 -3.24 -4.09 0.47
N ARG A 33 -2.57 -4.76 1.42
CA ARG A 33 -2.10 -4.15 2.68
C ARG A 33 -1.18 -2.96 2.41
N HIS A 34 -0.14 -3.13 1.59
CA HIS A 34 0.83 -2.07 1.28
C HIS A 34 0.20 -0.88 0.56
N ALA A 35 -0.70 -1.15 -0.39
CA ALA A 35 -1.42 -0.10 -1.09
C ALA A 35 -2.38 0.66 -0.16
N LEU A 36 -3.19 -0.05 0.64
CA LEU A 36 -4.10 0.56 1.62
C LEU A 36 -3.33 1.38 2.65
N TRP A 37 -2.19 0.87 3.13
CA TRP A 37 -1.36 1.54 4.11
C TRP A 37 -0.92 2.91 3.63
N ASN A 38 -0.42 3.00 2.40
CA ASN A 38 0.05 4.27 1.83
C ASN A 38 -1.09 5.26 1.62
N VAL A 39 -2.26 4.80 1.14
CA VAL A 39 -3.45 5.67 1.00
C VAL A 39 -3.89 6.21 2.37
N LEU A 40 -3.96 5.35 3.39
CA LEU A 40 -4.45 5.74 4.71
C LEU A 40 -3.46 6.63 5.48
N ILE A 41 -2.14 6.39 5.36
CA ILE A 41 -1.14 7.30 5.93
C ILE A 41 -1.32 8.69 5.31
N ALA A 42 -1.34 8.77 3.97
CA ALA A 42 -1.49 10.05 3.28
C ALA A 42 -2.79 10.76 3.67
N LYS A 43 -3.93 10.05 3.67
CA LYS A 43 -5.23 10.60 4.05
C LYS A 43 -5.27 11.09 5.50
N GLN A 44 -4.65 10.37 6.43
CA GLN A 44 -4.63 10.76 7.83
C GLN A 44 -3.66 11.94 8.09
N CYS A 45 -2.56 12.01 7.35
CA CYS A 45 -1.63 13.15 7.39
C CYS A 45 -2.21 14.42 6.74
N ALA A 46 -3.01 14.28 5.67
CA ALA A 46 -3.67 15.39 4.98
C ALA A 46 -4.70 16.15 5.84
N LYS A 47 -5.09 15.60 7.00
CA LYS A 47 -5.90 16.33 8.00
C LYS A 47 -5.11 17.43 8.72
N PHE A 48 -3.79 17.40 8.63
CA PHE A 48 -2.89 18.33 9.33
C PHE A 48 -2.02 19.15 8.38
N SER A 49 -2.08 18.89 7.07
CA SER A 49 -1.34 19.63 6.06
C SER A 49 -2.14 19.66 4.77
N THR A 50 -2.29 20.86 4.19
CA THR A 50 -2.85 21.08 2.86
C THR A 50 -1.81 20.95 1.75
N ASP A 51 -0.51 20.92 2.09
CA ASP A 51 0.55 20.63 1.11
C ASP A 51 0.66 19.12 0.90
N TYR A 52 0.00 18.63 -0.15
CA TYR A 52 0.01 17.22 -0.50
C TYR A 52 1.38 16.70 -0.92
N ARG A 53 2.31 17.56 -1.35
CA ARG A 53 3.69 17.13 -1.64
C ARG A 53 4.40 16.75 -0.35
N VAL A 54 4.24 17.55 0.71
CA VAL A 54 4.78 17.22 2.05
C VAL A 54 4.15 15.93 2.59
N VAL A 55 2.84 15.76 2.43
CA VAL A 55 2.13 14.53 2.84
C VAL A 55 2.69 13.31 2.12
N LEU A 56 2.81 13.36 0.79
CA LEU A 56 3.30 12.25 -0.02
C LEU A 56 4.77 11.93 0.26
N ASN A 57 5.60 12.96 0.46
CA ASN A 57 7.00 12.81 0.85
C ASN A 57 7.14 12.13 2.21
N TRP A 58 6.31 12.52 3.19
CA TRP A 58 6.27 11.86 4.50
C TRP A 58 5.83 10.40 4.38
N THR A 59 4.76 10.13 3.64
CA THR A 59 4.27 8.77 3.41
C THR A 59 5.36 7.89 2.80
N LYS A 60 6.05 8.36 1.75
CA LYS A 60 7.18 7.64 1.16
C LYS A 60 8.29 7.41 2.18
N LYS A 61 8.71 8.45 2.88
CA LYS A 61 9.81 8.38 3.85
C LYS A 61 9.56 7.31 4.91
N ILE A 62 8.35 7.26 5.48
CA ILE A 62 8.05 6.34 6.57
C ILE A 62 7.85 4.90 6.08
N THR A 63 7.29 4.70 4.89
CA THR A 63 7.13 3.35 4.33
C THR A 63 8.45 2.80 3.84
N ASP A 64 9.29 3.61 3.19
CA ASP A 64 10.61 3.16 2.73
C ASP A 64 11.50 2.82 3.94
N TRP A 65 11.46 3.63 4.99
CA TRP A 65 12.15 3.32 6.24
C TRP A 65 11.67 2.00 6.87
N HIS A 66 10.37 1.70 6.79
CA HIS A 66 9.84 0.41 7.26
C HIS A 66 10.36 -0.77 6.44
N GLU A 67 10.42 -0.64 5.11
CA GLU A 67 11.00 -1.71 4.26
C GLU A 67 12.51 -1.88 4.49
N ASP A 68 13.23 -0.80 4.84
CA ASP A 68 14.65 -0.85 5.19
C ASP A 68 14.89 -1.52 6.54
N PHE A 69 13.97 -1.32 7.48
CA PHE A 69 14.00 -1.93 8.80
C PHE A 69 13.60 -3.42 8.76
N SER A 70 12.56 -3.75 7.99
CA SER A 70 12.03 -5.11 7.83
C SER A 70 12.73 -5.82 6.67
N VAL A 71 13.93 -6.37 6.92
CA VAL A 71 14.75 -7.01 5.88
C VAL A 71 13.99 -8.18 5.23
N ASN A 72 13.56 -7.99 3.99
CA ASN A 72 12.89 -8.97 3.13
C ASN A 72 13.82 -9.45 2.00
N GLU A 73 13.50 -10.60 1.41
CA GLU A 73 14.11 -11.02 0.14
C GLU A 73 13.90 -9.95 -0.95
N GLU A 74 14.85 -9.82 -1.86
CA GLU A 74 14.88 -8.72 -2.83
C GLU A 74 13.60 -8.62 -3.67
N MET A 75 13.02 -9.75 -4.10
CA MET A 75 11.76 -9.76 -4.86
C MET A 75 10.58 -9.30 -4.03
N ALA A 76 10.46 -9.77 -2.78
CA ALA A 76 9.40 -9.36 -1.85
C ALA A 76 9.47 -7.86 -1.56
N ARG A 77 10.67 -7.36 -1.28
CA ARG A 77 10.92 -5.93 -1.08
C ARG A 77 10.55 -5.10 -2.32
N LEU A 78 10.87 -5.56 -3.53
CA LEU A 78 10.48 -4.87 -4.76
C LEU A 78 8.96 -4.83 -4.94
N MET A 79 8.26 -5.91 -4.59
CA MET A 79 6.79 -5.97 -4.60
C MET A 79 6.20 -4.98 -3.59
N ASP A 80 6.70 -4.95 -2.36
CA ASP A 80 6.23 -4.06 -1.30
C ASP A 80 6.45 -2.58 -1.68
N LEU A 81 7.65 -2.24 -2.17
CA LEU A 81 7.95 -0.89 -2.67
C LEU A 81 7.06 -0.48 -3.84
N HIS A 82 6.78 -1.38 -4.78
CA HIS A 82 5.90 -1.13 -5.92
C HIS A 82 4.46 -0.86 -5.46
N ASN A 83 3.91 -1.72 -4.60
CA ASN A 83 2.55 -1.58 -4.09
C ASN A 83 2.41 -0.36 -3.16
N ASN A 84 3.49 0.01 -2.45
CA ASN A 84 3.58 1.26 -1.71
C ASN A 84 3.44 2.48 -2.65
N VAL A 85 4.19 2.50 -3.77
CA VAL A 85 4.08 3.54 -4.81
C VAL A 85 2.66 3.60 -5.38
N PHE A 86 2.07 2.45 -5.72
CA PHE A 86 0.70 2.39 -6.22
C PHE A 86 -0.28 3.07 -5.26
N GLY A 87 -0.24 2.71 -3.98
CA GLY A 87 -1.10 3.30 -2.95
C GLY A 87 -0.90 4.82 -2.83
N ARG A 88 0.34 5.31 -2.83
CA ARG A 88 0.62 6.76 -2.81
C ARG A 88 0.04 7.48 -4.02
N ASN A 89 0.15 6.90 -5.21
CA ASN A 89 -0.37 7.50 -6.43
C ASN A 89 -1.91 7.56 -6.44
N LYS A 90 -2.58 6.64 -5.75
CA LYS A 90 -4.05 6.64 -5.62
C LYS A 90 -4.59 7.60 -4.55
N PHE A 91 -3.74 8.13 -3.66
CA PHE A 91 -4.19 9.06 -2.62
C PHE A 91 -4.90 10.30 -3.18
N LEU A 92 -4.30 11.01 -4.14
CA LEU A 92 -4.88 12.25 -4.68
C LEU A 92 -6.23 12.01 -5.38
N PRO A 93 -6.36 11.01 -6.29
CA PRO A 93 -7.65 10.64 -6.87
C PRO A 93 -8.71 10.24 -5.84
N TRP A 94 -8.32 9.63 -4.72
CA TRP A 94 -9.26 9.09 -3.72
C TRP A 94 -9.32 9.92 -2.44
N LYS A 95 -8.82 11.16 -2.45
CA LYS A 95 -8.66 11.97 -1.22
C LYS A 95 -10.00 12.26 -0.54
N GLU A 96 -11.09 12.39 -1.30
CA GLU A 96 -12.45 12.63 -0.80
C GLU A 96 -13.20 11.33 -0.45
N GLU A 97 -12.70 10.18 -0.91
CA GLU A 97 -13.36 8.90 -0.71
C GLU A 97 -13.37 8.49 0.77
N THR A 98 -14.45 7.83 1.19
CA THR A 98 -14.50 7.23 2.53
C THR A 98 -13.53 6.04 2.62
N VAL A 99 -13.14 5.65 3.83
CA VAL A 99 -12.26 4.48 4.02
C VAL A 99 -12.90 3.21 3.43
N ASN A 100 -14.22 3.04 3.55
CA ASN A 100 -14.92 1.90 2.97
C ASN A 100 -14.86 1.93 1.43
N SER A 101 -15.08 3.09 0.82
CA SER A 101 -14.96 3.26 -0.63
C SER A 101 -13.54 2.97 -1.13
N ILE A 102 -12.51 3.45 -0.41
CA ILE A 102 -11.10 3.14 -0.71
C ILE A 102 -10.84 1.62 -0.66
N VAL A 103 -11.41 0.93 0.33
CA VAL A 103 -11.29 -0.54 0.42
C VAL A 103 -11.93 -1.21 -0.79
N GLU A 104 -13.14 -0.81 -1.18
CA GLU A 104 -13.82 -1.36 -2.35
C GLU A 104 -13.07 -1.09 -3.66
N LEU A 105 -12.53 0.12 -3.83
CA LEU A 105 -11.69 0.50 -4.96
C LEU A 105 -10.42 -0.36 -5.02
N LEU A 106 -9.74 -0.56 -3.89
CA LEU A 106 -8.57 -1.44 -3.83
C LEU A 106 -8.90 -2.90 -4.12
N ILE A 107 -10.06 -3.41 -3.68
CA ILE A 107 -10.51 -4.76 -4.04
C ILE A 107 -10.75 -4.88 -5.56
N LYS A 108 -11.30 -3.84 -6.20
CA LYS A 108 -11.44 -3.79 -7.66
C LYS A 108 -10.09 -3.72 -8.38
N GLU A 109 -9.11 -3.00 -7.84
CA GLU A 109 -7.75 -3.00 -8.40
C GLU A 109 -7.06 -4.36 -8.20
N LEU A 110 -7.38 -5.05 -7.10
CA LEU A 110 -6.80 -6.35 -6.76
C LEU A 110 -7.27 -7.51 -7.67
N SER A 111 -8.47 -7.41 -8.25
CA SER A 111 -8.92 -8.37 -9.27
C SER A 111 -8.05 -8.31 -10.53
N ASN A 112 -7.46 -7.14 -10.81
CA ASN A 112 -6.55 -6.89 -11.93
C ASN A 112 -5.06 -7.00 -11.56
N ALA A 113 -4.75 -7.42 -10.32
CA ALA A 113 -3.37 -7.59 -9.88
C ALA A 113 -2.66 -8.69 -10.66
N ILE A 114 -1.34 -8.54 -10.84
CA ILE A 114 -0.53 -9.43 -11.66
C ILE A 114 0.43 -10.24 -10.80
N LEU A 115 0.46 -11.55 -11.02
CA LEU A 115 1.51 -12.43 -10.51
C LEU A 115 2.80 -12.14 -11.28
N VAL A 116 3.86 -11.77 -10.57
CA VAL A 116 5.16 -11.45 -11.16
C VAL A 116 6.17 -12.51 -10.76
N THR A 117 6.98 -12.95 -11.72
CA THR A 117 8.06 -13.92 -11.47
C THR A 117 9.45 -13.35 -11.77
N LYS A 118 9.53 -12.24 -12.51
CA LYS A 118 10.80 -11.63 -12.93
C LYS A 118 10.84 -10.13 -12.61
N LYS A 119 11.98 -9.65 -12.11
CA LYS A 119 12.22 -8.22 -11.81
C LYS A 119 11.97 -7.29 -13.00
N SER A 120 12.26 -7.75 -14.22
CA SER A 120 12.09 -6.95 -15.44
C SER A 120 10.63 -6.63 -15.78
N GLU A 121 9.67 -7.38 -15.22
CA GLU A 121 8.23 -7.18 -15.44
C GLU A 121 7.69 -6.03 -14.59
N ILE A 122 8.19 -5.85 -13.36
CA ILE A 122 7.72 -4.85 -12.39
C ILE A 122 7.73 -3.43 -12.97
N LYS A 123 8.81 -3.07 -13.68
CA LYS A 123 8.97 -1.73 -14.28
C LYS A 123 7.88 -1.38 -15.30
N LYS A 124 7.22 -2.37 -15.89
CA LYS A 124 6.16 -2.19 -16.89
C LYS A 124 4.75 -2.09 -16.25
N LEU A 125 4.63 -2.34 -14.95
CA LEU A 125 3.34 -2.51 -14.25
C LEU A 125 2.99 -1.34 -13.33
N VAL A 126 3.44 -0.13 -13.65
CA VAL A 126 3.33 1.09 -12.81
C VAL A 126 1.91 1.38 -12.30
N HIS A 127 0.88 0.95 -13.03
CA HIS A 127 -0.53 1.19 -12.72
C HIS A 127 -1.28 -0.04 -12.22
N LYS A 128 -0.59 -1.12 -11.83
CA LYS A 128 -1.22 -2.35 -11.33
C LYS A 128 -0.57 -2.79 -10.02
N LEU A 129 -1.38 -3.39 -9.15
CA LEU A 129 -0.87 -4.14 -8.00
C LEU A 129 -0.16 -5.40 -8.49
N ILE A 130 0.89 -5.79 -7.78
CA ILE A 130 1.65 -7.01 -8.07
C ILE A 130 1.76 -7.90 -6.85
N TYR A 131 1.90 -9.20 -7.09
CA TYR A 131 2.10 -10.22 -6.07
C TYR A 131 3.03 -11.32 -6.59
N LEU A 132 3.59 -12.14 -5.69
CA LEU A 132 4.60 -13.16 -6.02
C LEU A 132 4.11 -14.60 -5.81
N GLU A 133 3.04 -14.80 -5.03
CA GLU A 133 2.47 -16.13 -4.79
C GLU A 133 0.95 -16.10 -4.68
N LYS A 134 0.31 -17.25 -4.94
CA LYS A 134 -1.15 -17.38 -4.97
C LYS A 134 -1.78 -17.30 -3.59
#